data_AF-A0A9Q9DV01-F1
#
_entry.id   AF-A0A9Q9DV01-F1
#
_cell.length_a   1.000
_cell.length_b   1.000
_cell.length_c   1.000
_cell.angle_alpha   90.00
_cell.angle_beta   90.00
_cell.angle_gamma   90.00
#
_symmetry.space_group_name_H-M   'P 1'
#
loop_
_entity.id
_entity.type
_entity.pdbx_description
1 polymer ?
#
loop_
_entity_poly.entity_id
_entity_poly.type
_entity_poly.pdbx_seq_one_letter_code
_entity_poly.pdbx_strand_id
1 'polypeptide(L)'
;MAISLVDSLKSANLLPSAIIPSSFVPTINLSVKFPSGLVPENGSLARVSQVKEQPLISISSAPAASTSTYTFMMIDPDAPTPDDPKFGYWRHWVVTSIPSLSEASVQDITASGKTLTQYLAPGPKDESGPHRYLFLLFEEKEGQILQKEEIGGEEFVERRSFRAEEVVAKKGLKLVGVQWMRGVGDGWNGGKDEL
;
A
#
# COMPACT_ATOMS: atom_id res chain seq x y z
N MET A 1 7.47 -23.87 -1.29
CA MET A 1 7.91 -22.93 -0.25
C MET A 1 7.19 -21.62 -0.47
N ALA A 2 6.69 -20.96 0.57
CA ALA A 2 6.11 -19.64 0.42
C ALA A 2 7.19 -18.68 -0.12
N ILE A 3 6.86 -17.92 -1.16
CA ILE A 3 7.77 -16.92 -1.72
C ILE A 3 8.00 -15.82 -0.66
N SER A 4 9.26 -15.41 -0.48
CA SER A 4 9.56 -14.31 0.44
C SER A 4 8.97 -13.00 -0.08
N LEU A 5 8.73 -12.02 0.80
CA LEU A 5 8.24 -10.69 0.39
C LEU A 5 9.16 -10.08 -0.69
N VAL A 6 10.47 -10.07 -0.46
CA VAL A 6 11.45 -9.49 -1.38
C VAL A 6 11.45 -10.21 -2.74
N ASP A 7 11.39 -11.54 -2.74
CA ASP A 7 11.35 -12.32 -3.99
C ASP A 7 10.04 -12.13 -4.74
N SER A 8 8.92 -11.97 -4.02
CA SER A 8 7.61 -11.69 -4.63
C SER A 8 7.58 -10.32 -5.30
N LEU A 9 8.17 -9.29 -4.66
CA LEU A 9 8.26 -7.95 -5.23
C LEU A 9 9.15 -7.94 -6.48
N LYS A 10 10.28 -8.66 -6.47
CA LYS A 10 11.15 -8.80 -7.64
C LYS A 10 10.43 -9.50 -8.79
N SER A 11 9.77 -10.62 -8.51
CA SER A 11 9.05 -11.42 -9.51
C SER A 11 7.91 -10.61 -10.16
N ALA A 12 7.32 -9.68 -9.42
CA ALA A 12 6.27 -8.79 -9.88
C ALA A 12 6.77 -7.45 -10.46
N ASN A 13 8.09 -7.28 -10.65
CA ASN A 13 8.71 -6.03 -11.11
C ASN A 13 8.34 -4.79 -10.26
N LEU A 14 8.17 -4.99 -8.95
CA LEU A 14 7.90 -3.93 -7.97
C LEU A 14 9.18 -3.50 -7.22
N LEU A 15 10.24 -4.31 -7.29
CA LEU A 15 11.54 -4.05 -6.66
C LEU A 15 12.69 -4.31 -7.66
N PRO A 16 13.48 -3.27 -8.02
CA PRO A 16 13.27 -1.85 -7.70
C PRO A 16 12.12 -1.22 -8.48
N SER A 17 11.56 -0.16 -7.91
CA SER A 17 10.60 0.74 -8.55
C SER A 17 10.84 2.18 -8.10
N ALA A 18 10.06 3.12 -8.63
CA ALA A 18 10.14 4.53 -8.24
C ALA A 18 9.89 4.75 -6.73
N ILE A 19 9.11 3.88 -6.09
CA ILE A 19 8.72 4.00 -4.67
C ILE A 19 9.41 2.97 -3.76
N ILE A 20 9.81 1.82 -4.30
CA ILE A 20 10.54 0.78 -3.54
C ILE A 20 12.00 0.74 -4.04
N PRO A 21 12.97 1.28 -3.27
CA PRO A 21 14.36 1.34 -3.71
C PRO A 21 15.00 -0.04 -3.78
N SER A 22 16.01 -0.22 -4.63
CA SER A 22 16.75 -1.48 -4.77
C SER A 22 17.42 -1.95 -3.47
N SER A 23 17.71 -1.02 -2.56
CA SER A 23 18.28 -1.26 -1.23
C SER A 23 17.24 -1.57 -0.15
N PHE A 24 15.95 -1.67 -0.51
CA PHE A 24 14.89 -1.93 0.46
C PHE A 24 15.11 -3.26 1.19
N VAL A 25 15.14 -3.18 2.51
CA VAL A 25 15.13 -4.32 3.43
C VAL A 25 13.99 -4.07 4.42
N PRO A 26 12.98 -4.97 4.51
CA PRO A 26 11.88 -4.79 5.44
C PRO A 26 12.39 -4.84 6.88
N THR A 27 12.11 -3.81 7.66
CA THR A 27 12.41 -3.75 9.10
C THR A 27 11.17 -3.95 9.95
N ILE A 28 9.99 -3.70 9.38
CA ILE A 28 8.69 -3.90 10.01
C ILE A 28 7.87 -4.85 9.14
N ASN A 29 7.30 -5.87 9.79
CA ASN A 29 6.36 -6.77 9.15
C ASN A 29 4.98 -6.11 9.13
N LEU A 30 4.52 -5.71 7.95
CA LEU A 30 3.21 -5.09 7.73
C LEU A 30 2.18 -6.17 7.39
N SER A 31 1.06 -6.18 8.10
CA SER A 31 -0.06 -7.10 7.86
C SER A 31 -1.34 -6.34 7.55
N VAL A 32 -2.09 -6.85 6.58
CA VAL A 32 -3.32 -6.29 6.06
C VAL A 32 -4.42 -7.31 6.28
N LYS A 33 -5.51 -6.91 6.95
CA LYS A 33 -6.67 -7.78 7.16
C LYS A 33 -7.94 -7.07 6.76
N PHE A 34 -8.61 -7.58 5.74
CA PHE A 34 -9.91 -7.08 5.32
C PHE A 34 -11.03 -7.62 6.20
N PRO A 35 -12.13 -6.87 6.38
CA PRO A 35 -13.32 -7.35 7.09
C PRO A 35 -13.95 -8.62 6.50
N SER A 36 -13.70 -8.89 5.21
CA SER A 36 -14.10 -10.14 4.54
C SER A 36 -13.39 -11.39 5.08
N GLY A 37 -12.35 -11.22 5.91
CA GLY A 37 -11.47 -12.29 6.37
C GLY A 37 -10.25 -12.50 5.47
N LEU A 38 -10.16 -11.82 4.32
CA LEU A 38 -8.99 -11.87 3.46
C LEU A 38 -7.77 -11.25 4.16
N VAL A 39 -6.67 -12.01 4.17
CA VAL A 39 -5.35 -11.57 4.63
C VAL A 39 -4.39 -11.76 3.47
N PRO A 40 -4.14 -10.71 2.66
CA PRO A 40 -3.26 -10.85 1.51
C PRO A 40 -1.80 -11.00 1.93
N GLU A 41 -1.11 -11.94 1.30
CA GLU A 41 0.33 -12.15 1.50
C GLU A 41 1.05 -12.21 0.16
N ASN A 42 2.09 -11.38 0.00
CA ASN A 42 3.12 -11.46 -1.04
C ASN A 42 2.56 -11.62 -2.47
N GLY A 43 1.54 -10.84 -2.83
CA GLY A 43 0.93 -10.88 -4.15
C GLY A 43 -0.24 -11.86 -4.30
N SER A 44 -0.84 -12.29 -3.19
CA SER A 44 -2.09 -13.04 -3.18
C SER A 44 -3.18 -12.36 -4.02
N LEU A 45 -3.99 -13.15 -4.71
CA LEU A 45 -5.10 -12.64 -5.52
C LEU A 45 -6.29 -12.27 -4.62
N ALA A 46 -6.94 -11.15 -4.91
CA ALA A 46 -8.07 -10.61 -4.19
C ALA A 46 -9.16 -10.18 -5.17
N ARG A 47 -10.40 -10.56 -4.89
CA ARG A 47 -11.58 -10.11 -5.64
C ARG A 47 -12.05 -8.77 -5.08
N VAL A 48 -12.56 -7.88 -5.94
CA VAL A 48 -13.07 -6.56 -5.50
C VAL A 48 -14.11 -6.65 -4.39
N SER A 49 -14.97 -7.67 -4.42
CA SER A 49 -15.94 -7.94 -3.34
C SER A 49 -15.30 -8.20 -1.97
N GLN A 50 -14.10 -8.78 -1.94
CA GLN A 50 -13.38 -9.11 -0.70
C GLN A 50 -12.66 -7.89 -0.11
N VAL A 51 -12.40 -6.86 -0.92
CA VAL A 51 -11.62 -5.68 -0.54
C VAL A 51 -12.45 -4.40 -0.57
N LYS A 52 -13.78 -4.52 -0.56
CA LYS A 52 -14.70 -3.39 -0.60
C LYS A 52 -14.59 -2.47 0.62
N GLU A 53 -14.43 -3.06 1.80
CA GLU A 53 -14.33 -2.35 3.06
C GLU A 53 -12.86 -2.07 3.42
N GLN A 54 -12.61 -0.95 4.12
CA GLN A 54 -11.27 -0.58 4.56
C GLN A 54 -10.63 -1.70 5.42
N PRO A 55 -9.38 -2.10 5.12
CA PRO A 55 -8.69 -3.11 5.92
C PRO A 55 -8.15 -2.54 7.24
N LEU A 56 -7.95 -3.42 8.21
CA LEU A 56 -7.15 -3.15 9.40
C LEU A 56 -5.67 -3.35 9.07
N ILE A 57 -4.83 -2.42 9.51
CA ILE A 57 -3.38 -2.48 9.27
C ILE A 57 -2.67 -2.72 10.60
N SER A 58 -1.92 -3.80 10.68
CA SER A 58 -1.15 -4.14 11.88
C SER A 58 0.33 -4.30 11.54
N ILE A 59 1.17 -4.08 12.55
CA ILE A 59 2.62 -4.24 12.43
C ILE A 59 3.14 -5.20 13.48
N SER A 60 4.19 -5.93 13.12
CA SER A 60 5.00 -6.68 14.09
C SER A 60 6.48 -6.37 13.88
N SER A 61 7.28 -6.60 14.93
CA SER A 61 8.73 -6.34 14.94
C SER A 61 9.13 -4.85 14.90
N ALA A 62 8.27 -3.94 15.34
CA ALA A 62 8.65 -2.53 15.49
C ALA A 62 9.73 -2.37 16.59
N PRO A 63 10.75 -1.53 16.40
CA PRO A 63 11.76 -1.28 17.43
C PRO A 63 11.10 -0.72 18.69
N ALA A 64 11.32 -1.35 19.84
CA ALA A 64 10.70 -1.01 21.13
C ALA A 64 11.01 0.40 21.66
N ALA A 65 11.88 1.16 20.99
CA ALA A 65 12.37 2.47 21.42
C ALA A 65 12.34 3.55 20.32
N SER A 66 11.51 3.41 19.28
CA SER A 66 11.35 4.49 18.29
C SER A 66 10.34 5.52 18.79
N THR A 67 10.75 6.80 18.83
CA THR A 67 9.84 7.96 18.96
C THR A 67 9.31 8.40 17.59
N SER A 68 9.60 7.64 16.54
CA SER A 68 9.23 7.96 15.17
C SER A 68 7.72 7.89 14.97
N THR A 69 7.18 8.76 14.13
CA THR A 69 5.83 8.62 13.58
C THR A 69 5.90 7.93 12.22
N TYR A 70 4.76 7.44 11.74
CA TYR A 70 4.67 6.72 10.49
C TYR A 70 3.63 7.31 9.55
N THR A 71 3.90 7.20 8.25
CA THR A 71 2.94 7.43 7.18
C THR A 71 2.65 6.10 6.49
N PHE A 72 1.38 5.78 6.35
CA PHE A 72 0.88 4.65 5.58
C PHE A 72 0.30 5.14 4.24
N MET A 73 0.59 4.42 3.16
CA MET A 73 0.01 4.65 1.83
C MET A 73 -0.47 3.34 1.21
N MET A 74 -1.67 3.36 0.64
CA MET A 74 -2.13 2.35 -0.30
C MET A 74 -2.17 2.96 -1.70
N ILE A 75 -1.43 2.37 -2.63
CA ILE A 75 -1.32 2.86 -4.01
C ILE A 75 -1.39 1.73 -5.05
N ASP A 76 -1.81 2.08 -6.27
CA ASP A 76 -1.92 1.16 -7.41
C ASP A 76 -1.09 1.70 -8.60
N PRO A 77 0.05 1.08 -8.97
CA PRO A 77 0.85 1.47 -10.13
C PRO A 77 0.16 1.16 -11.46
N ASP A 78 -0.90 0.37 -11.47
CA ASP A 78 -1.46 -0.24 -12.67
C ASP A 78 -2.74 0.47 -13.14
N ALA A 79 -3.09 1.62 -12.60
CA ALA A 79 -4.27 2.35 -13.04
C ALA A 79 -4.05 3.04 -14.41
N PRO A 80 -5.04 3.06 -15.34
CA PRO A 80 -6.33 2.39 -15.26
C PRO A 80 -6.29 0.89 -15.56
N THR A 81 -5.26 0.39 -16.26
CA THR A 81 -4.98 -1.04 -16.46
C THR A 81 -3.48 -1.32 -16.45
N PRO A 82 -3.02 -2.53 -16.07
CA PRO A 82 -1.59 -2.87 -16.06
C PRO A 82 -0.91 -2.71 -17.42
N ASP A 83 -1.67 -2.88 -18.52
CA ASP A 83 -1.16 -2.77 -19.90
C ASP A 83 -0.99 -1.32 -20.38
N ASP A 84 -1.75 -0.37 -19.84
CA ASP A 84 -1.66 1.07 -20.13
C ASP A 84 -1.79 1.88 -18.83
N PRO A 85 -0.78 1.85 -17.93
CA PRO A 85 -0.88 2.38 -16.57
C PRO A 85 -0.69 3.91 -16.50
N LYS A 86 -1.32 4.67 -17.41
CA LYS A 86 -1.16 6.13 -17.51
C LYS A 86 -1.62 6.94 -16.30
N PHE A 87 -2.39 6.33 -15.39
CA PHE A 87 -2.89 6.93 -14.16
C PHE A 87 -2.19 6.38 -12.91
N GLY A 88 -1.20 5.50 -13.07
CA GLY A 88 -0.34 5.04 -12.00
C GLY A 88 0.60 6.16 -11.50
N TYR A 89 0.89 6.25 -10.21
CA TYR A 89 0.25 5.54 -9.11
C TYR A 89 -1.14 6.15 -8.81
N TRP A 90 -2.14 5.31 -8.55
CA TRP A 90 -3.43 5.76 -8.03
C TRP A 90 -3.41 5.76 -6.51
N ARG A 91 -3.84 6.86 -5.88
CA ARG A 91 -3.89 7.01 -4.42
C ARG A 91 -5.20 6.46 -3.85
N HIS A 92 -5.13 5.28 -3.23
CA HIS A 92 -6.28 4.63 -2.60
C HIS A 92 -6.52 5.10 -1.16
N TRP A 93 -5.46 5.23 -0.37
CA TRP A 93 -5.57 5.55 1.06
C TRP A 93 -4.26 6.15 1.58
N VAL A 94 -4.33 7.22 2.38
CA VAL A 94 -3.13 7.81 3.01
C VAL A 94 -3.46 8.24 4.44
N VAL A 95 -2.64 7.79 5.38
CA VAL A 95 -2.72 8.13 6.81
C VAL A 95 -1.33 8.53 7.27
N THR A 96 -1.19 9.69 7.90
CA THR A 96 0.08 10.24 8.40
C THR A 96 0.05 10.34 9.92
N SER A 97 1.18 10.70 10.55
CA SER A 97 1.27 10.96 11.99
C SER A 97 0.79 9.77 12.82
N ILE A 98 0.96 8.54 12.30
CA ILE A 98 0.67 7.33 13.06
C ILE A 98 1.75 7.25 14.14
N PRO A 99 1.38 7.29 15.44
CA PRO A 99 2.38 7.23 16.50
C PRO A 99 3.12 5.89 16.47
N SER A 100 4.38 5.87 16.92
CA SER A 100 5.05 4.62 17.24
C SER A 100 4.27 3.92 18.35
N LEU A 101 3.83 2.70 18.05
CA LEU A 101 3.08 1.90 18.99
C LEU A 101 4.08 1.02 19.72
N SER A 102 4.44 1.42 20.93
CA SER A 102 5.02 0.50 21.89
C SER A 102 3.96 -0.56 22.19
N GLU A 103 4.30 -1.82 21.97
CA GLU A 103 3.49 -3.03 22.21
C GLU A 103 2.65 -3.55 21.04
N ALA A 104 2.76 -4.87 20.87
CA ALA A 104 2.15 -5.72 19.86
C ALA A 104 0.61 -5.85 19.96
N SER A 105 -0.08 -4.81 20.44
CA SER A 105 -1.47 -4.87 20.90
C SER A 105 -2.45 -3.97 20.13
N VAL A 106 -1.98 -3.16 19.18
CA VAL A 106 -2.89 -2.36 18.34
C VAL A 106 -3.32 -3.16 17.13
N GLN A 107 -4.62 -3.44 17.07
CA GLN A 107 -5.26 -4.20 15.99
C GLN A 107 -5.26 -3.43 14.65
N ASP A 108 -5.29 -2.09 14.71
CA ASP A 108 -5.21 -1.20 13.55
C ASP A 108 -4.42 0.07 13.86
N ILE A 109 -3.20 0.18 13.33
CA ILE A 109 -2.32 1.32 13.56
C ILE A 109 -2.87 2.61 12.95
N THR A 110 -3.69 2.50 11.90
CA THR A 110 -4.17 3.66 11.16
C THR A 110 -5.24 4.43 11.92
N ALA A 111 -5.95 3.76 12.84
CA ALA A 111 -6.94 4.37 13.73
C ALA A 111 -6.35 5.45 14.66
N SER A 112 -5.04 5.43 14.89
CA SER A 112 -4.33 6.41 15.74
C SER A 112 -3.65 7.52 14.94
N GLY A 113 -3.73 7.49 13.61
CA GLY A 113 -3.14 8.50 12.72
C GLY A 113 -4.14 9.54 12.23
N LYS A 114 -3.65 10.46 11.40
CA LYS A 114 -4.45 11.46 10.68
C LYS A 114 -4.67 11.00 9.25
N THR A 115 -5.92 10.71 8.89
CA THR A 115 -6.28 10.35 7.50
C THR A 115 -6.20 11.58 6.60
N LEU A 116 -5.31 11.53 5.59
CA LEU A 116 -5.19 12.56 4.57
C LEU A 116 -5.88 12.19 3.26
N THR A 117 -6.06 10.89 2.98
CA THR A 117 -6.88 10.42 1.87
C THR A 117 -7.72 9.28 2.37
N GLN A 118 -9.04 9.35 2.25
CA GLN A 118 -9.93 8.28 2.71
C GLN A 118 -9.77 7.04 1.85
N TYR A 119 -9.99 5.85 2.45
CA TYR A 119 -9.95 4.60 1.71
C TYR A 119 -10.94 4.62 0.55
N LEU A 120 -10.43 4.36 -0.65
CA LEU A 120 -11.23 4.06 -1.84
C LEU A 120 -10.89 2.65 -2.28
N ALA A 121 -11.90 1.78 -2.35
CA ALA A 121 -11.69 0.37 -2.66
C ALA A 121 -11.04 0.15 -4.04
N PRO A 122 -10.23 -0.91 -4.20
CA PRO A 122 -9.86 -1.45 -5.49
C PRO A 122 -11.09 -1.63 -6.40
N GLY A 123 -10.97 -1.22 -7.66
CA GLY A 123 -12.04 -1.35 -8.65
C GLY A 123 -11.55 -1.71 -10.06
N PRO A 124 -10.63 -2.67 -10.24
CA PRO A 124 -10.29 -3.19 -11.56
C PRO A 124 -11.55 -3.77 -12.22
N LYS A 125 -11.68 -3.56 -13.52
CA LYS A 125 -12.77 -4.15 -14.32
C LYS A 125 -12.54 -5.64 -14.54
N ASP A 126 -13.61 -6.38 -14.83
CA ASP A 126 -13.54 -7.83 -15.05
C ASP A 126 -12.63 -8.21 -16.24
N GLU A 127 -12.53 -7.31 -17.22
CA GLU A 127 -11.72 -7.47 -18.43
C GLU A 127 -10.26 -7.01 -18.25
N SER A 128 -9.94 -6.34 -17.13
CA SER A 128 -8.58 -5.90 -16.83
C SER A 128 -7.73 -7.07 -16.35
N GLY A 129 -6.43 -7.01 -16.62
CA GLY A 129 -5.46 -7.85 -15.92
C GLY A 129 -5.42 -7.53 -14.42
N PRO A 130 -4.81 -8.39 -13.59
CA PRO A 130 -4.68 -8.14 -12.15
C PRO A 130 -3.86 -6.87 -11.85
N HIS A 131 -4.42 -5.96 -11.05
CA HIS A 131 -3.73 -4.76 -10.57
C HIS A 131 -2.91 -5.04 -9.31
N ARG A 132 -1.75 -4.44 -9.15
CA ARG A 132 -0.85 -4.60 -8.01
C ARG A 132 -1.12 -3.52 -6.96
N TYR A 133 -1.85 -3.85 -5.90
CA TYR A 133 -2.07 -2.91 -4.80
C TYR A 133 -0.93 -3.00 -3.80
N LEU A 134 -0.22 -1.89 -3.62
CA LEU A 134 0.88 -1.74 -2.66
C LEU A 134 0.37 -1.12 -1.37
N PHE A 135 0.71 -1.74 -0.25
CA PHE A 135 0.55 -1.21 1.09
C PHE A 135 1.93 -0.88 1.63
N LEU A 136 2.19 0.40 1.86
CA LEU A 136 3.52 0.93 2.14
C LEU A 136 3.50 1.64 3.49
N LEU A 137 4.44 1.30 4.35
CA LEU A 137 4.65 1.96 5.64
C LEU A 137 6.01 2.66 5.62
N PHE A 138 5.97 3.96 5.89
CA PHE A 138 7.14 4.81 5.95
C PHE A 138 7.34 5.36 7.37
N GLU A 139 8.58 5.34 7.83
CA GLU A 139 9.04 6.10 8.98
C GLU A 139 9.17 7.58 8.60
N GLU A 140 8.52 8.46 9.35
CA GLU A 140 8.56 9.91 9.16
C GLU A 140 9.84 10.49 9.75
N LYS A 141 10.43 11.45 9.03
CA LYS A 141 11.51 12.26 9.57
C LYS A 141 10.95 13.28 10.57
N GLU A 142 11.64 13.47 11.68
CA GLU A 142 11.22 14.42 12.73
C GLU A 142 10.89 15.81 12.15
N GLY A 143 9.70 16.31 12.49
CA GLY A 143 9.19 17.60 12.00
C GLY A 143 8.76 17.64 10.52
N GLN A 144 8.89 16.54 9.78
CA GLN A 144 8.49 16.44 8.36
C GLN A 144 7.18 15.66 8.17
N ILE A 145 6.15 16.10 8.88
CA ILE A 145 4.81 15.51 8.77
C ILE A 145 4.23 15.82 7.38
N LEU A 146 3.59 14.83 6.78
CA LEU A 146 2.90 14.98 5.50
C LEU A 146 1.57 15.74 5.70
N GLN A 147 1.28 16.71 4.84
CA GLN A 147 0.02 17.48 4.90
C GLN A 147 -0.88 17.21 3.69
N LYS A 148 -2.17 17.55 3.83
CA LYS A 148 -3.20 17.29 2.81
C LYS A 148 -2.90 18.00 1.50
N GLU A 149 -2.41 19.24 1.59
CA GLU A 149 -2.08 20.11 0.46
C GLU A 149 -0.94 19.55 -0.39
N GLU A 150 -0.14 18.63 0.17
CA GLU A 150 1.00 18.02 -0.52
C GLU A 150 0.63 16.75 -1.27
N ILE A 151 -0.56 16.18 -1.03
CA ILE A 151 -1.02 14.97 -1.71
C ILE A 151 -2.26 15.19 -2.57
N GLY A 152 -2.94 16.34 -2.47
CA GLY A 152 -4.12 16.67 -3.27
C GLY A 152 -5.46 16.28 -2.61
N GLY A 153 -6.56 16.62 -3.28
CA GLY A 153 -7.94 16.45 -2.78
C GLY A 153 -8.44 15.01 -2.67
N GLU A 154 -9.74 14.85 -2.47
CA GLU A 154 -10.41 13.54 -2.42
C GLU A 154 -11.03 13.14 -3.77
N GLU A 155 -11.18 14.11 -4.70
CA GLU A 155 -11.85 13.88 -5.97
C GLU A 155 -11.18 12.75 -6.75
N PHE A 156 -11.99 11.95 -7.43
CA PHE A 156 -11.52 10.77 -8.15
C PHE A 156 -10.36 11.11 -9.11
N VAL A 157 -10.46 12.24 -9.82
CA VAL A 157 -9.43 12.71 -10.76
C VAL A 157 -8.16 13.26 -10.09
N GLU A 158 -8.20 13.59 -8.81
CA GLU A 158 -7.05 14.06 -8.02
C GLU A 158 -6.28 12.92 -7.36
N ARG A 159 -6.79 11.68 -7.44
CA ARG A 159 -6.13 10.47 -6.92
C ARG A 159 -5.21 9.82 -7.95
N ARG A 160 -5.43 10.07 -9.24
CA ARG A 160 -4.61 9.53 -10.34
C ARG A 160 -3.24 10.18 -10.41
N SER A 161 -2.27 9.49 -11.02
CA SER A 161 -0.93 10.01 -11.33
C SER A 161 -0.24 10.61 -10.10
N PHE A 162 -0.51 10.02 -8.93
CA PHE A 162 0.03 10.44 -7.66
C PHE A 162 1.55 10.21 -7.63
N ARG A 163 2.30 11.30 -7.49
CA ARG A 163 3.77 11.34 -7.47
C ARG A 163 4.30 10.94 -6.08
N ALA A 164 3.94 9.73 -5.64
CA ALA A 164 4.28 9.23 -4.31
C ALA A 164 5.78 9.31 -4.03
N GLU A 165 6.61 9.03 -5.05
CA GLU A 165 8.06 9.08 -5.01
C GLU A 165 8.59 10.48 -4.71
N GLU A 166 7.99 11.52 -5.30
CA GLU A 166 8.38 12.91 -5.08
C GLU A 166 8.05 13.35 -3.65
N VAL A 167 6.87 12.95 -3.16
CA VAL A 167 6.42 13.23 -1.78
C VAL A 167 7.33 12.54 -0.76
N VAL A 168 7.62 11.25 -0.98
CA VAL A 168 8.51 10.44 -0.14
C VAL A 168 9.91 11.06 -0.08
N ALA A 169 10.48 11.41 -1.23
CA ALA A 169 11.80 12.03 -1.31
C ALA A 169 11.82 13.41 -0.63
N LYS A 170 10.83 14.27 -0.92
CA LYS A 170 10.73 15.63 -0.35
C LYS A 170 10.63 15.62 1.17
N LYS A 171 9.88 14.68 1.73
CA LYS A 171 9.68 14.55 3.18
C LYS A 171 10.74 13.71 3.88
N GLY A 172 11.62 13.06 3.12
CA GLY A 172 12.61 12.14 3.69
C GLY A 172 11.96 10.94 4.36
N LEU A 173 10.84 10.46 3.81
CA LEU A 173 10.15 9.28 4.31
C LEU A 173 10.99 8.03 4.01
N LYS A 174 11.21 7.19 5.02
CA LYS A 174 11.99 5.96 4.89
C LYS A 174 11.06 4.77 4.85
N LEU A 175 11.09 4.01 3.76
CA LEU A 175 10.27 2.80 3.63
C LEU A 175 10.75 1.72 4.61
N VAL A 176 9.87 1.26 5.50
CA VAL A 176 10.18 0.31 6.58
C VAL A 176 9.35 -0.98 6.51
N GLY A 177 8.18 -0.93 5.86
CA GLY A 177 7.31 -2.09 5.70
C GLY A 177 6.56 -2.05 4.36
N VAL A 178 6.39 -3.22 3.75
CA VAL A 178 5.63 -3.40 2.52
C VAL A 178 4.77 -4.65 2.66
N GLN A 179 3.54 -4.57 2.19
CA GLN A 179 2.71 -5.72 1.82
C GLN A 179 2.06 -5.42 0.47
N TRP A 180 1.68 -6.43 -0.30
CA TRP A 180 1.01 -6.20 -1.57
C TRP A 180 0.11 -7.36 -1.97
N MET A 181 -0.86 -7.06 -2.83
CA MET A 181 -1.80 -8.02 -3.37
C MET A 181 -2.09 -7.75 -4.85
N ARG A 182 -2.64 -8.75 -5.54
CA ARG A 182 -3.20 -8.58 -6.89
C ARG A 182 -4.71 -8.48 -6.79
N GLY A 183 -5.31 -7.38 -7.24
CA GLY A 183 -6.76 -7.21 -7.27
C GLY A 183 -7.32 -7.46 -8.67
N VAL A 184 -8.45 -8.15 -8.74
CA VAL A 184 -9.19 -8.43 -9.97
C VAL A 184 -10.69 -8.21 -9.77
N GLY A 185 -11.39 -7.90 -10.87
CA GLY A 185 -12.86 -7.86 -10.88
C GLY A 185 -13.46 -9.20 -10.45
N ASP A 186 -14.70 -9.18 -9.94
CA ASP A 186 -15.35 -10.40 -9.45
C ASP A 186 -15.58 -11.41 -10.59
N GLY A 187 -15.80 -10.92 -11.82
CA GLY A 187 -15.99 -11.72 -13.03
C GLY A 187 -14.70 -12.12 -13.76
N TRP A 188 -13.53 -11.69 -13.29
CA TRP A 188 -12.25 -12.03 -13.94
C TRP A 188 -12.06 -13.56 -13.98
N ASN A 189 -11.91 -14.10 -15.19
CA ASN A 189 -11.89 -15.52 -15.48
C ASN A 189 -10.49 -16.05 -15.84
N GLY A 190 -9.46 -15.23 -15.66
CA GLY A 190 -8.07 -15.57 -15.99
C GLY A 190 -7.68 -15.28 -17.43
N GLY A 191 -6.40 -14.94 -17.64
CA GLY A 191 -5.74 -15.31 -18.89
C GLY A 191 -5.58 -16.83 -18.92
N LYS A 192 -5.64 -17.46 -20.10
CA LYS A 192 -5.57 -18.93 -20.26
C LYS A 192 -4.35 -19.63 -19.62
N ASP A 193 -3.38 -18.89 -19.10
CA ASP A 193 -2.05 -19.38 -18.70
C ASP A 193 -1.64 -18.99 -17.25
N GLU A 194 -2.54 -18.55 -16.36
CA GLU A 194 -2.17 -18.07 -15.00
C GLU A 194 -2.72 -18.90 -13.80
N LEU A 195 -2.90 -20.22 -13.96
CA LEU A 195 -3.11 -21.18 -12.85
C LEU A 195 -1.86 -22.02 -12.58
#